data_AF-A0A162C3X4-F1
#
_entry.id   AF-A0A162C3X4-F1
#
_cell.length_a   1.000
_cell.length_b   1.000
_cell.length_c   1.000
_cell.angle_alpha   90.00
_cell.angle_beta   90.00
_cell.angle_gamma   90.00
#
_symmetry.space_group_name_H-M   'P 1'
#
loop_
_entity.id
_entity.type
_entity.pdbx_description
1 polymer ?
#
loop_
_entity_poly.entity_id
_entity_poly.type
_entity_poly.pdbx_seq_one_letter_code
_entity_poly.pdbx_strand_id
1 'polypeptide(L)'
;MNNKTVHQYLMAKPYASVSQPFGPEVDVYKVKDKMFATLSLSNMKAKSETDSHWWLNLKCDPDEAQALRDIFDAVIPGYHMNKRLWNTVILDGSIPQGEIERMIDNSFSLVVQKMRKAEQRAILLHLEKD
;
A
#
# COMPACT_ATOMS: atom_id res chain seq x y z
N MET A 1 -1.41 -6.18 -11.31
CA MET A 1 -2.50 -6.51 -10.35
C MET A 1 -3.59 -5.45 -10.45
N ASN A 2 -4.88 -5.78 -10.35
CA ASN A 2 -5.98 -4.78 -10.39
C ASN A 2 -6.49 -4.41 -8.98
N ASN A 3 -7.38 -3.44 -8.89
CA ASN A 3 -7.90 -2.92 -7.62
C ASN A 3 -8.60 -3.98 -6.76
N LYS A 4 -9.37 -4.89 -7.36
CA LYS A 4 -10.08 -5.95 -6.62
C LYS A 4 -9.10 -6.93 -5.98
N THR A 5 -8.10 -7.37 -6.74
CA THR A 5 -7.07 -8.28 -6.21
C THR A 5 -6.22 -7.58 -5.15
N VAL A 6 -5.86 -6.31 -5.34
CA VAL A 6 -5.15 -5.50 -4.32
C VAL A 6 -5.97 -5.38 -3.05
N HIS A 7 -7.26 -5.04 -3.14
CA HIS A 7 -8.15 -4.96 -1.99
C HIS A 7 -8.19 -6.29 -1.21
N GLN A 8 -8.38 -7.41 -1.91
CA GLN A 8 -8.40 -8.74 -1.30
C GLN A 8 -7.08 -9.05 -0.58
N TYR A 9 -5.94 -8.75 -1.21
CA TYR A 9 -4.62 -9.00 -0.65
C TYR A 9 -4.34 -8.14 0.61
N LEU A 10 -4.75 -6.87 0.58
CA LEU A 10 -4.64 -5.96 1.74
C LEU A 10 -5.52 -6.43 2.90
N MET A 11 -6.77 -6.86 2.62
CA MET A 11 -7.71 -7.33 3.64
C MET A 11 -7.36 -8.71 4.21
N ALA A 12 -6.56 -9.51 3.49
CA ALA A 12 -6.05 -10.78 3.99
C ALA A 12 -4.99 -10.60 5.09
N LYS A 13 -4.44 -9.39 5.28
CA LYS A 13 -3.46 -9.16 6.35
C LYS A 13 -4.10 -9.28 7.73
N PRO A 14 -3.41 -9.88 8.72
CA PRO A 14 -3.98 -10.03 10.06
C PRO A 14 -4.39 -8.69 10.66
N TYR A 15 -5.59 -8.64 11.23
CA TYR A 15 -6.17 -7.43 11.82
C TYR A 15 -6.31 -6.25 10.84
N ALA A 16 -6.35 -6.53 9.53
CA ALA A 16 -6.64 -5.52 8.52
C ALA A 16 -8.09 -5.04 8.66
N SER A 17 -8.27 -3.74 8.49
CA SER A 17 -9.56 -3.09 8.36
C SER A 17 -9.47 -2.00 7.29
N VAL A 18 -10.60 -1.70 6.66
CA VAL A 18 -10.72 -0.62 5.68
C VAL A 18 -11.75 0.39 6.16
N SER A 19 -11.47 1.67 5.93
CA SER A 19 -12.38 2.78 6.22
C SER A 19 -12.21 3.88 5.17
N GLN A 20 -13.21 4.77 5.06
CA GLN A 20 -13.23 5.84 4.05
C GLN A 20 -13.32 7.23 4.73
N PRO A 21 -12.32 7.63 5.55
CA PRO A 21 -12.37 8.87 6.33
C PRO A 21 -12.32 10.14 5.47
N PHE A 22 -11.94 10.02 4.19
CA PHE A 22 -11.81 11.14 3.24
C PHE A 22 -12.89 11.10 2.15
N GLY A 23 -13.93 10.28 2.31
CA GLY A 23 -14.98 10.06 1.32
C GLY A 23 -14.87 8.72 0.59
N PRO A 24 -15.91 8.34 -0.17
CA PRO A 24 -16.08 7.01 -0.74
C PRO A 24 -15.05 6.62 -1.81
N GLU A 25 -14.24 7.58 -2.27
CA GLU A 25 -13.26 7.40 -3.34
C GLU A 25 -11.87 6.95 -2.82
N VAL A 26 -11.66 6.99 -1.49
CA VAL A 26 -10.36 6.71 -0.88
C VAL A 26 -10.50 5.67 0.23
N ASP A 27 -10.08 4.45 -0.09
CA ASP A 27 -9.96 3.40 0.90
C ASP A 27 -8.67 3.58 1.70
N VAL A 28 -8.80 3.55 3.03
CA VAL A 28 -7.68 3.60 3.97
C VAL A 28 -7.60 2.29 4.73
N TYR A 29 -6.53 1.53 4.48
CA TYR A 29 -6.27 0.23 5.09
C TYR A 29 -5.40 0.37 6.32
N LYS A 30 -5.84 -0.25 7.41
CA LYS A 30 -5.20 -0.16 8.72
C LYS A 30 -4.97 -1.54 9.32
N VAL A 31 -3.84 -1.73 9.97
CA VAL A 31 -3.61 -2.82 10.91
C VAL A 31 -3.95 -2.30 12.30
N LYS A 32 -5.04 -2.81 12.89
CA LYS A 32 -5.70 -2.17 14.04
C LYS A 32 -6.04 -0.71 13.73
N ASP A 33 -5.41 0.25 14.41
CA ASP A 33 -5.62 1.69 14.25
C ASP A 33 -4.56 2.37 13.36
N LYS A 34 -3.55 1.65 12.86
CA LYS A 34 -2.42 2.22 12.11
C LYS A 34 -2.54 1.97 10.62
N MET A 35 -2.54 3.04 9.83
CA MET A 35 -2.61 2.97 8.37
C MET A 35 -1.33 2.37 7.77
N PHE A 36 -1.50 1.44 6.83
CA PHE A 36 -0.42 0.86 6.03
C PHE A 36 -0.66 0.94 4.53
N ALA A 37 -1.88 1.23 4.06
CA ALA A 37 -2.10 1.51 2.65
C ALA A 37 -3.26 2.47 2.41
N THR A 38 -3.27 3.13 1.26
CA THR A 38 -4.49 3.72 0.69
C THR A 38 -4.67 3.27 -0.74
N LEU A 39 -5.93 3.10 -1.18
CA LEU A 39 -6.27 2.78 -2.57
C LEU A 39 -7.31 3.78 -3.07
N SER A 40 -7.01 4.47 -4.16
CA SER A 40 -7.90 5.47 -4.75
C SER A 40 -7.75 5.54 -6.26
N LEU A 41 -8.81 5.88 -6.98
CA LEU A 41 -8.73 6.16 -8.41
C LEU A 41 -8.11 7.55 -8.64
N SER A 42 -7.19 7.66 -9.59
CA SER A 42 -6.56 8.94 -9.95
C SER A 42 -6.40 9.08 -11.46
N ASN A 43 -6.58 10.30 -11.94
CA ASN A 43 -6.41 10.70 -13.34
C ASN A 43 -5.14 11.56 -13.56
N MET A 44 -4.32 11.80 -12.54
CA MET A 44 -3.17 12.72 -12.63
C MET A 44 -2.09 12.32 -13.65
N LYS A 45 -2.00 11.03 -14.01
CA LYS A 45 -1.12 10.53 -15.07
C LYS A 45 -1.89 9.95 -16.26
N ALA A 46 -3.20 10.15 -16.31
CA ALA A 46 -4.04 9.66 -17.38
C ALA A 46 -3.74 10.44 -18.67
N LYS A 47 -3.62 9.73 -19.80
CA LYS A 47 -3.46 10.38 -21.12
C LYS A 47 -4.80 10.81 -21.72
N SER A 48 -5.91 10.36 -21.15
CA SER A 48 -7.29 10.77 -21.44
C SER A 48 -8.17 10.60 -20.19
N GLU A 49 -9.38 11.17 -20.19
CA GLU A 49 -10.34 11.00 -19.09
C GLU A 49 -10.72 9.53 -18.84
N THR A 50 -10.54 8.65 -19.84
CA THR A 50 -10.80 7.21 -19.73
C THR A 50 -9.60 6.41 -19.19
N ASP A 51 -8.45 7.04 -19.01
CA ASP A 51 -7.16 6.39 -18.69
C ASP A 51 -6.81 6.51 -17.20
N SER A 52 -7.83 6.51 -16.34
CA SER A 52 -7.66 6.60 -14.89
C SER A 52 -7.08 5.30 -14.33
N HIS A 53 -6.07 5.42 -13.48
CA HIS A 53 -5.44 4.28 -12.83
C HIS A 53 -5.69 4.30 -11.33
N TRP A 54 -5.77 3.11 -10.74
CA TRP A 54 -5.78 2.98 -9.29
C TRP A 54 -4.40 3.24 -8.73
N TRP A 55 -4.33 4.07 -7.69
CA TRP A 55 -3.11 4.48 -7.03
C TRP A 55 -3.09 3.87 -5.63
N LEU A 56 -2.03 3.10 -5.36
CA LEU A 56 -1.82 2.40 -4.10
C LEU A 56 -0.68 3.08 -3.34
N ASN A 57 -0.97 3.81 -2.27
CA ASN A 57 0.07 4.35 -1.40
C ASN A 57 0.53 3.28 -0.40
N LEU A 58 1.84 3.09 -0.29
CA LEU A 58 2.47 2.14 0.61
C LEU A 58 3.61 2.80 1.37
N LYS A 59 3.72 2.45 2.66
CA LYS A 59 4.86 2.82 3.48
C LYS A 59 6.08 2.04 2.99
N CYS A 60 7.23 2.70 2.96
CA CYS A 60 8.46 2.12 2.48
C CYS A 60 9.63 2.55 3.37
N ASP A 61 10.67 1.73 3.41
CA ASP A 61 11.95 2.13 3.98
C ASP A 61 12.55 3.25 3.09
N PRO A 62 13.16 4.31 3.64
CA PRO A 62 13.73 5.39 2.84
C PRO A 62 14.69 4.95 1.74
N ASP A 63 15.52 3.95 2.01
CA ASP A 63 16.54 3.50 1.07
C ASP A 63 15.90 2.67 -0.06
N GLU A 64 14.92 1.83 0.29
CA GLU A 64 14.11 1.08 -0.68
C GLU A 64 13.21 2.00 -1.52
N ALA A 65 12.70 3.08 -0.92
CA ALA A 65 11.73 3.96 -1.57
C ALA A 65 12.31 4.60 -2.83
N GLN A 66 13.59 4.99 -2.80
CA GLN A 66 14.27 5.56 -3.96
C GLN A 66 14.59 4.49 -5.00
N ALA A 67 15.15 3.34 -4.57
CA ALA A 67 15.49 2.25 -5.48
C ALA A 67 14.27 1.78 -6.31
N LEU A 68 13.10 1.66 -5.68
CA LEU A 68 11.87 1.27 -6.39
C LEU A 68 11.42 2.29 -7.44
N ARG A 69 11.64 3.59 -7.20
CA ARG A 69 11.33 4.65 -8.17
C ARG A 69 12.31 4.66 -9.34
N ASP A 70 13.55 4.25 -9.10
CA ASP A 70 14.57 4.16 -10.15
C ASP A 70 14.34 2.94 -11.05
N ILE A 71 13.73 1.87 -10.52
CA ILE A 71 13.45 0.62 -11.24
C ILE A 71 12.12 0.68 -11.99
N PHE A 72 11.09 1.27 -11.41
CA PHE A 72 9.72 1.23 -11.94
C PHE A 72 9.16 2.64 -12.14
N ASP A 73 8.88 3.00 -13.40
CA ASP A 73 8.24 4.29 -13.76
C ASP A 73 6.86 4.48 -13.10
N ALA A 74 6.17 3.36 -12.81
CA ALA A 74 4.88 3.33 -12.14
C ALA A 74 4.98 3.47 -10.60
N VAL A 75 6.19 3.57 -10.04
CA VAL A 75 6.42 3.91 -8.63
C VAL A 75 6.85 5.37 -8.53
N ILE A 76 6.01 6.19 -7.91
CA ILE A 76 6.24 7.63 -7.76
C ILE A 76 6.32 8.03 -6.28
N PRO A 77 6.83 9.24 -5.96
CA PRO A 77 6.80 9.74 -4.60
C PRO A 77 5.38 9.78 -4.02
N GLY A 78 5.22 9.36 -2.76
CA GLY A 78 3.91 9.20 -2.13
C GLY A 78 2.99 10.42 -2.26
N TYR A 79 1.85 10.23 -2.92
CA TYR A 79 0.80 11.22 -3.12
C TYR A 79 0.10 11.55 -1.79
N HIS A 80 0.02 12.83 -1.44
CA HIS A 80 -0.40 13.35 -0.11
C HIS A 80 0.35 12.80 1.11
N MET A 81 1.44 12.06 0.91
CA MET A 81 2.19 11.41 1.98
C MET A 81 3.60 12.00 2.11
N ASN A 82 4.30 11.62 3.19
CA ASN A 82 5.72 11.92 3.31
C ASN A 82 6.51 11.12 2.27
N LYS A 83 6.99 11.81 1.23
CA LYS A 83 7.72 11.25 0.09
C LYS A 83 9.03 10.55 0.46
N ARG A 84 9.55 10.69 1.68
CA ARG A 84 10.70 9.91 2.15
C ARG A 84 10.31 8.52 2.64
N LEU A 85 9.06 8.34 3.05
CA LEU A 85 8.58 7.15 3.76
C LEU A 85 7.44 6.44 3.04
N TRP A 86 6.99 6.98 1.91
CA TRP A 86 5.84 6.48 1.17
C TRP A 86 6.07 6.58 -0.33
N ASN A 87 5.63 5.54 -1.03
CA ASN A 87 5.53 5.47 -2.48
C ASN A 87 4.07 5.34 -2.89
N THR A 88 3.73 5.89 -4.05
CA THR A 88 2.51 5.54 -4.76
C THR A 88 2.84 4.60 -5.89
N VAL A 89 2.17 3.44 -5.91
CA VAL A 89 2.23 2.46 -6.98
C VAL A 89 1.02 2.68 -7.89
N ILE A 90 1.28 2.97 -9.17
CA ILE A 90 0.24 3.10 -10.20
C ILE A 90 -0.08 1.70 -10.71
N LEU A 91 -1.35 1.29 -10.62
CA LEU A 91 -1.80 -0.03 -11.07
C LEU A 91 -2.15 -0.01 -12.56
N ASP A 92 -1.14 0.17 -13.40
CA ASP A 92 -1.23 0.19 -14.88
C ASP A 92 -0.87 -1.16 -15.54
N GLY A 93 -0.44 -2.13 -14.73
CA GLY A 93 -0.03 -3.46 -15.20
C GLY A 93 1.45 -3.60 -15.54
N SER A 94 2.25 -2.55 -15.44
CA SER A 94 3.70 -2.59 -15.71
C SER A 94 4.52 -3.29 -14.63
N ILE A 95 4.03 -3.33 -13.39
CA ILE A 95 4.72 -3.98 -12.26
C ILE A 95 4.17 -5.40 -12.06
N PRO A 96 5.04 -6.43 -11.97
CA PRO A 96 4.63 -7.79 -11.68
C PRO A 96 3.82 -7.90 -10.39
N GLN A 97 2.81 -8.77 -10.38
CA GLN A 97 1.94 -8.94 -9.20
C GLN A 97 2.72 -9.25 -7.92
N GLY A 98 3.67 -10.19 -7.97
CA GLY A 98 4.46 -10.57 -6.80
C GLY A 98 5.29 -9.41 -6.22
N GLU A 99 5.68 -8.44 -7.05
CA GLU A 99 6.40 -7.26 -6.57
C GLU A 99 5.46 -6.27 -5.87
N ILE A 100 4.23 -6.10 -6.37
CA ILE A 100 3.19 -5.30 -5.68
C ILE A 100 2.84 -5.94 -4.33
N GLU A 101 2.69 -7.26 -4.28
CA GLU A 101 2.45 -8.03 -3.06
C GLU A 101 3.59 -7.85 -2.05
N ARG A 102 4.85 -7.97 -2.51
CA ARG A 102 6.04 -7.71 -1.68
C ARG A 102 6.06 -6.29 -1.11
N MET A 103 5.72 -5.28 -1.92
CA MET A 103 5.63 -3.88 -1.45
C MET A 103 4.52 -3.72 -0.39
N ILE A 104 3.38 -4.39 -0.55
CA ILE A 104 2.29 -4.39 0.45
C ILE A 104 2.77 -5.01 1.76
N ASP A 105 3.46 -6.14 1.69
CA ASP A 105 3.98 -6.88 2.84
C ASP A 105 5.01 -6.07 3.62
N ASN A 106 5.90 -5.39 2.90
CA ASN A 106 6.86 -4.47 3.49
C ASN A 106 6.17 -3.31 4.20
N SER A 107 5.17 -2.70 3.56
CA SER A 107 4.40 -1.61 4.18
C SER A 107 3.72 -2.04 5.48
N PHE A 108 3.03 -3.19 5.45
CA PHE A 108 2.38 -3.76 6.64
C PHE A 108 3.41 -4.03 7.74
N SER A 109 4.49 -4.73 7.40
CA SER A 109 5.60 -5.06 8.31
C SER A 109 6.21 -3.82 8.97
N LEU A 110 6.52 -2.77 8.19
CA LEU A 110 7.08 -1.53 8.69
C LEU A 110 6.15 -0.79 9.67
N VAL A 111 4.84 -0.85 9.44
CA VAL A 111 3.85 -0.29 10.38
C VAL A 111 3.81 -1.11 11.66
N VAL A 112 3.72 -2.44 11.56
CA VAL A 112 3.68 -3.35 12.72
C VAL A 112 4.92 -3.19 13.60
N GLN A 113 6.11 -3.12 13.01
CA GLN A 113 7.37 -2.94 13.74
C GLN A 113 7.42 -1.65 14.60
N LYS A 114 6.61 -0.64 14.27
CA LYS A 114 6.49 0.61 15.04
C LYS A 114 5.41 0.56 16.13
N MET A 115 4.63 -0.51 16.23
CA MET A 115 3.58 -0.68 17.24
C MET A 115 4.16 -1.15 18.59
N ARG A 116 3.34 -1.20 19.64
CA ARG A 116 3.80 -1.71 20.95
C ARG A 116 4.14 -3.19 20.86
N LYS A 117 5.11 -3.66 21.64
CA LYS A 117 5.58 -5.06 21.61
C LYS A 117 4.47 -6.10 21.84
N ALA A 118 3.48 -5.80 22.68
CA ALA A 118 2.32 -6.66 22.87
C ALA A 118 1.46 -6.80 21.60
N GLU A 119 1.31 -5.70 20.84
CA GLU A 119 0.55 -5.69 19.60
C GLU A 119 1.30 -6.41 18.48
N GLN A 120 2.61 -6.19 18.38
CA GLN A 120 3.49 -6.92 17.46
C GLN A 120 3.34 -8.43 17.64
N ARG A 121 3.47 -8.93 18.88
CA ARG A 121 3.36 -10.36 19.19
C ARG A 121 2.00 -10.94 18.78
N ALA A 122 0.90 -10.24 19.09
CA ALA A 122 -0.43 -10.70 18.71
C ALA A 122 -0.58 -10.85 17.18
N ILE A 123 -0.01 -9.91 16.42
CA ILE A 123 -0.04 -9.93 14.94
C ILE A 123 0.86 -11.04 14.39
N LEU A 124 2.10 -11.16 14.88
CA LEU A 124 3.06 -12.17 14.41
C LEU A 124 2.58 -13.61 14.63
N LEU A 125 1.89 -13.89 15.75
CA LEU A 125 1.30 -15.20 16.01
C LEU A 125 0.24 -15.64 14.99
N HIS A 126 -0.34 -14.72 14.22
CA HIS A 126 -1.26 -15.04 13.13
C HIS A 126 -0.53 -15.27 11.81
N LEU A 127 0.67 -14.70 11.63
CA LEU A 127 1.50 -14.89 10.43
C LEU A 127 2.26 -16.22 10.42
N GLU A 128 2.49 -16.82 11.60
CA GLU A 128 3.20 -18.11 11.74
C GLU A 128 2.28 -19.33 11.59
N LYS A 129 0.97 -19.12 11.38
CA LYS A 129 -0.05 -20.19 11.34
C LYS A 129 -0.56 -20.53 9.94
N ASP A 130 -0.13 -19.78 8.94
CA ASP A 130 -0.45 -19.95 7.51
C ASP A 130 0.81 -20.36 6.73
#